data_AF-A0A2V6H1L7-F1
#
_entry.id   AF-A0A2V6H1L7-F1
#
_cell.length_a   1.000
_cell.length_b   1.000
_cell.length_c   1.000
_cell.angle_alpha   90.00
_cell.angle_beta   90.00
_cell.angle_gamma   90.00
#
_symmetry.space_group_name_H-M   'P 1'
#
loop_
_entity.id
_entity.type
_entity.pdbx_description
1 polymer ?
#
loop_
_entity_poly.entity_id
_entity_poly.type
_entity_poly.pdbx_seq_one_letter_code
_entity_poly.pdbx_strand_id
1 'polypeptide(L)'
;ISASMGLATDAINRLGLAADQTKTYLDNMPIAYAVTYMFGTMGSAIVIAIVGPKLLGIDLIAACKDYEEKHGGGKKQVGGPGTAWTRWALRAYKVQSGGRAAGLRVPEAESLLPDARLFILRIRRGSEIMDATAETVLQEGDVVAVAGEREVLVNMLGAAAVEVEDRELLAMPVEGVDVLVTNKEVDSKTLAELSARPAARGVFLRKITRGATATDIPILPGTEVNRGDLLTLVGRTQDVAAATKMLGVADRPTDVTDMAFVGAAIVVGALIGALVFKVAGVPLTLSTAGGALIAGIVGGWLRSVRPKFGRIPTPTVWFMNSVGLNIFIAIVGISAGPGFVNGLKTQGVGLFLWGAVATTVPLILGMFTAKYVFRFHDALNLGIISGSRTTTASLGLVCDQAKSQIPALGYTVTYAVGNTLLTIWGMVIIMLLS
;
A
#
# COMPACT_ATOMS: atom_id res chain seq x y z
N ILE A 1 20.56 -2.00 15.23
CA ILE A 1 21.88 -1.36 15.43
C ILE A 1 22.34 -1.40 16.90
N SER A 2 21.46 -1.25 17.90
CA SER A 2 21.85 -1.45 19.32
C SER A 2 22.26 -2.90 19.64
N ALA A 3 21.61 -3.91 19.02
CA ALA A 3 21.94 -5.32 19.23
C ALA A 3 23.39 -5.70 18.82
N SER A 4 23.95 -5.05 17.79
CA SER A 4 25.33 -5.31 17.35
C SER A 4 26.37 -4.74 18.32
N MET A 5 26.01 -3.79 19.19
CA MET A 5 26.95 -3.27 20.19
C MET A 5 27.21 -4.30 21.29
N GLY A 6 26.18 -4.90 21.88
CA GLY A 6 26.41 -5.95 22.90
C GLY A 6 27.24 -7.12 22.36
N LEU A 7 26.99 -7.49 21.11
CA LEU A 7 27.73 -8.52 20.39
C LEU A 7 29.20 -8.15 20.15
N ALA A 8 29.49 -6.92 19.74
CA ALA A 8 30.86 -6.45 19.57
C ALA A 8 31.61 -6.33 20.91
N THR A 9 30.92 -5.94 21.99
CA THR A 9 31.48 -5.92 23.36
C THR A 9 31.91 -7.33 23.79
N ASP A 10 31.06 -8.34 23.59
CA ASP A 10 31.40 -9.73 23.89
C ASP A 10 32.56 -10.25 23.04
N ALA A 11 32.62 -9.88 21.76
CA ALA A 11 33.73 -10.25 20.88
C ALA A 11 35.06 -9.63 21.35
N ILE A 12 35.07 -8.34 21.69
CA ILE A 12 36.27 -7.64 22.17
C ILE A 12 36.82 -8.29 23.44
N ASN A 13 35.94 -8.65 24.37
CA ASN A 13 36.33 -9.33 25.62
C ASN A 13 36.93 -10.73 25.40
N ARG A 14 36.69 -11.36 24.24
CA ARG A 14 37.21 -12.69 23.88
C ARG A 14 38.51 -12.66 23.09
N LEU A 15 39.01 -11.48 22.69
CA LEU A 15 40.23 -11.34 21.87
C LEU A 15 41.54 -11.69 22.63
N GLY A 16 41.48 -11.94 23.94
CA GLY A 16 42.67 -12.28 24.74
C GLY A 16 43.69 -11.14 24.86
N LEU A 17 43.27 -9.90 24.61
CA LEU A 17 44.10 -8.70 24.69
C LEU A 17 44.40 -8.33 26.15
N ALA A 18 45.47 -7.55 26.36
CA ALA A 18 45.77 -6.99 27.67
C ALA A 18 44.59 -6.10 28.17
N ALA A 19 44.41 -6.02 29.49
CA ALA A 19 43.23 -5.40 30.10
C ALA A 19 43.08 -3.90 29.76
N ASP A 20 44.19 -3.22 29.58
CA ASP A 20 44.31 -1.83 29.13
C ASP A 20 43.91 -1.63 27.66
N GLN A 21 44.30 -2.55 26.78
CA GLN A 21 43.90 -2.53 25.37
C GLN A 21 42.42 -2.88 25.19
N THR A 22 41.93 -3.88 25.93
CA THR A 22 40.52 -4.29 25.93
C THR A 22 39.64 -3.12 26.37
N LYS A 23 40.00 -2.45 27.48
CA LYS A 23 39.30 -1.27 27.96
C LYS A 23 39.29 -0.15 26.92
N THR A 24 40.42 0.10 26.26
CA THR A 24 40.54 1.12 25.21
C THR A 24 39.58 0.85 24.04
N TYR A 25 39.47 -0.40 23.57
CA TYR A 25 38.54 -0.76 22.49
C TYR A 25 37.08 -0.60 22.91
N LEU A 26 36.74 -1.00 24.14
CA LEU A 26 35.40 -0.83 24.69
C LEU A 26 35.01 0.64 24.85
N ASP A 27 35.94 1.51 25.25
CA ASP A 27 35.70 2.95 25.42
C ASP A 27 35.59 3.67 24.06
N ASN A 28 36.35 3.23 23.04
CA ASN A 28 36.33 3.82 21.70
C ASN A 28 35.09 3.46 20.89
N MET A 29 34.45 2.34 21.19
CA MET A 29 33.35 1.81 20.40
C MET A 29 32.07 2.68 20.46
N PRO A 30 31.59 3.14 21.63
CA PRO A 30 30.49 4.11 21.71
C PRO A 30 30.79 5.43 20.96
N ILE A 31 32.05 5.86 20.98
CA ILE A 31 32.49 7.08 20.29
C ILE A 31 32.42 6.88 18.77
N ALA A 32 32.96 5.76 18.26
CA ALA A 32 32.87 5.40 16.85
C ALA A 32 31.41 5.25 16.39
N TYR A 33 30.57 4.65 17.22
CA TYR A 33 29.14 4.58 16.96
C TYR A 33 28.52 5.97 16.83
N ALA A 34 28.73 6.86 17.79
CA ALA A 34 28.15 8.21 17.75
C ALA A 34 28.58 9.02 16.52
N VAL A 35 29.87 8.96 16.16
CA VAL A 35 30.42 9.69 15.00
C VAL A 35 29.86 9.15 13.68
N THR A 36 29.84 7.83 13.53
CA THR A 36 29.41 7.19 12.28
C THR A 36 27.89 7.14 12.13
N TYR A 37 27.14 7.15 13.23
CA TYR A 37 25.68 7.08 13.23
C TYR A 37 25.02 8.28 12.55
N MET A 38 25.59 9.48 12.71
CA MET A 38 25.07 10.70 12.08
C MET A 38 25.11 10.61 10.55
N PHE A 39 26.27 10.23 9.99
CA PHE A 39 26.39 9.98 8.55
C PHE A 39 25.60 8.73 8.12
N GLY A 40 25.63 7.67 8.93
CA GLY A 40 24.90 6.43 8.69
C GLY A 40 23.39 6.65 8.52
N THR A 41 22.82 7.63 9.22
CA THR A 41 21.38 7.94 9.17
C THR A 41 21.06 9.02 8.16
N MET A 42 21.67 10.21 8.27
CA MET A 42 21.37 11.33 7.36
C MET A 42 22.08 11.18 6.01
N GLY A 43 23.36 10.79 6.04
CA GLY A 43 24.17 10.60 4.83
C GLY A 43 23.60 9.52 3.93
N SER A 44 23.15 8.38 4.49
CA SER A 44 22.47 7.35 3.70
C SER A 44 21.18 7.85 3.05
N ALA A 45 20.38 8.66 3.76
CA ALA A 45 19.16 9.23 3.22
C ALA A 45 19.44 10.17 2.03
N ILE A 46 20.48 11.01 2.15
CA ILE A 46 20.94 11.89 1.06
C ILE A 46 21.50 11.06 -0.11
N VAL A 47 22.32 10.05 0.17
CA VAL A 47 22.92 9.19 -0.86
C VAL A 47 21.85 8.44 -1.63
N ILE A 48 20.82 7.92 -0.96
CA ILE A 48 19.74 7.17 -1.62
C ILE A 48 18.78 8.11 -2.37
N ALA A 49 18.23 9.13 -1.70
CA ALA A 49 17.18 9.95 -2.29
C ALA A 49 17.72 10.95 -3.33
N ILE A 50 18.82 11.64 -3.01
CA ILE A 50 19.30 12.78 -3.80
C ILE A 50 20.39 12.35 -4.80
N VAL A 51 21.37 11.56 -4.34
CA VAL A 51 22.50 11.14 -5.18
C VAL A 51 22.13 9.92 -6.03
N GLY A 52 21.37 8.99 -5.48
CA GLY A 52 20.97 7.72 -6.11
C GLY A 52 20.35 7.86 -7.50
N PRO A 53 19.30 8.70 -7.69
CA PRO A 53 18.71 8.90 -9.01
C PRO A 53 19.74 9.41 -10.04
N LYS A 54 20.60 10.36 -9.63
CA LYS A 54 21.64 10.92 -10.50
C LYS A 54 22.71 9.89 -10.85
N LEU A 55 23.14 9.10 -9.87
CA LEU A 55 24.15 8.05 -10.03
C LEU A 55 23.67 6.94 -11.00
N LEU A 56 22.39 6.60 -10.93
CA LEU A 56 21.78 5.56 -11.76
C LEU A 56 21.26 6.09 -13.11
N GLY A 57 21.35 7.40 -13.36
CA GLY A 57 20.80 8.05 -14.55
C GLY A 57 19.28 7.95 -14.66
N ILE A 58 18.57 7.94 -13.53
CA ILE A 58 17.12 7.72 -13.44
C ILE A 58 16.41 9.04 -13.17
N ASP A 59 15.44 9.38 -14.00
CA ASP A 59 14.38 10.33 -13.62
C ASP A 59 13.35 9.58 -12.77
N LEU A 60 13.40 9.80 -11.46
CA LEU A 60 12.57 9.06 -10.50
C LEU A 60 11.07 9.33 -10.70
N ILE A 61 10.70 10.56 -11.07
CA ILE A 61 9.29 10.93 -11.30
C ILE A 61 8.80 10.25 -12.57
N ALA A 62 9.60 10.29 -13.64
CA ALA A 62 9.27 9.61 -14.89
C ALA A 62 9.22 8.08 -14.72
N ALA A 63 10.16 7.49 -13.98
CA ALA A 63 10.18 6.06 -13.70
C ALA A 63 8.96 5.61 -12.90
N CYS A 64 8.49 6.43 -11.94
CA CYS A 64 7.26 6.15 -11.21
C CYS A 64 6.04 6.20 -12.12
N LYS A 65 5.95 7.21 -12.99
CA LYS A 65 4.87 7.30 -14.00
C LYS A 65 4.90 6.13 -14.98
N ASP A 66 6.07 5.74 -15.47
CA ASP A 66 6.25 4.59 -16.35
C ASP A 66 5.85 3.27 -15.66
N TYR A 67 6.19 3.13 -14.36
CA TYR A 67 5.73 1.99 -13.57
C TYR A 67 4.20 1.96 -13.45
N GLU A 68 3.59 3.11 -13.12
CA GLU A 68 2.13 3.28 -13.13
C GLU A 68 1.57 2.91 -14.51
N GLU A 69 2.07 3.49 -15.60
CA GLU A 69 1.66 3.26 -16.99
C GLU A 69 1.72 1.79 -17.40
N LYS A 70 2.83 1.10 -17.14
CA LYS A 70 3.02 -0.32 -17.45
C LYS A 70 2.16 -1.24 -16.61
N HIS A 71 1.82 -0.81 -15.39
CA HIS A 71 0.87 -1.48 -14.51
C HIS A 71 -0.55 -0.89 -14.68
N GLY A 72 -0.73 -0.17 -15.80
CA GLY A 72 -1.95 0.26 -16.48
C GLY A 72 -2.53 1.62 -16.07
N GLY A 73 -1.85 2.42 -15.25
CA GLY A 73 -2.18 3.81 -14.89
C GLY A 73 -2.07 4.84 -16.02
N GLY A 74 -1.83 4.41 -17.26
CA GLY A 74 -1.43 5.28 -18.37
C GLY A 74 -2.49 6.15 -19.01
N LYS A 75 -3.70 6.19 -18.45
CA LYS A 75 -4.61 7.31 -18.69
C LYS A 75 -5.00 7.82 -17.32
N LYS A 76 -4.68 9.09 -17.03
CA LYS A 76 -5.32 9.82 -15.91
C LYS A 76 -6.79 9.43 -15.95
N GLN A 77 -7.26 8.77 -14.89
CA GLN A 77 -8.67 8.52 -14.74
C GLN A 77 -9.31 9.90 -14.75
N VAL A 78 -9.91 10.28 -15.88
CA VAL A 78 -10.75 11.47 -15.94
C VAL A 78 -11.87 11.17 -14.95
N GLY A 79 -12.14 12.07 -14.02
CA GLY A 79 -13.02 11.78 -12.89
C GLY A 79 -12.28 11.23 -11.66
N GLY A 80 -12.50 11.89 -10.52
CA GLY A 80 -11.95 11.54 -9.21
C GLY A 80 -12.52 12.45 -8.11
N PRO A 81 -12.13 12.27 -6.84
CA PRO A 81 -12.50 13.18 -5.77
C PRO A 81 -12.13 14.63 -6.13
N GLY A 82 -13.10 15.55 -6.08
CA GLY A 82 -12.89 16.96 -6.43
C GLY A 82 -13.11 17.33 -7.91
N THR A 83 -13.47 16.38 -8.78
CA THR A 83 -13.87 16.67 -10.17
C THR A 83 -15.39 16.58 -10.35
N ALA A 84 -15.98 17.45 -11.15
CA ALA A 84 -17.42 17.41 -11.46
C ALA A 84 -17.81 16.25 -12.42
N TRP A 85 -16.85 15.72 -13.18
CA TRP A 85 -17.12 14.64 -14.13
C TRP A 85 -17.20 13.29 -13.43
N THR A 86 -18.28 12.55 -13.69
CA THR A 86 -18.45 11.16 -13.25
C THR A 86 -18.55 10.25 -14.46
N ARG A 87 -17.83 9.12 -14.40
CA ARG A 87 -17.85 8.12 -15.47
C ARG A 87 -19.22 7.46 -15.57
N TRP A 88 -19.79 7.08 -14.42
CA TRP A 88 -21.10 6.42 -14.32
C TRP A 88 -22.18 7.43 -13.93
N ALA A 89 -23.39 7.23 -14.44
CA ALA A 89 -24.56 8.02 -14.11
C ALA A 89 -25.82 7.16 -14.08
N LEU A 90 -26.84 7.66 -13.38
CA LEU A 90 -28.21 7.14 -13.38
C LEU A 90 -29.09 8.23 -14.01
N ARG A 91 -29.86 7.88 -15.05
CA ARG A 91 -30.79 8.79 -15.73
C ARG A 91 -32.12 8.09 -15.95
N ALA A 92 -33.19 8.88 -16.02
CA ALA A 92 -34.53 8.34 -16.24
C ALA A 92 -34.97 8.59 -17.69
N TYR A 93 -35.51 7.56 -18.34
CA TYR A 93 -35.97 7.61 -19.73
C TYR A 93 -37.40 7.10 -19.83
N LYS A 94 -38.22 7.73 -20.66
CA LYS A 94 -39.57 7.27 -20.95
C LYS A 94 -39.56 6.21 -22.04
N VAL A 95 -40.21 5.08 -21.81
CA VAL A 95 -40.46 4.06 -22.82
C VAL A 95 -41.51 4.59 -23.79
N GLN A 96 -41.08 4.87 -25.02
CA GLN A 96 -41.94 5.42 -26.07
C GLN A 96 -42.90 4.36 -26.62
N SER A 97 -44.07 4.81 -27.06
CA SER A 97 -45.04 3.97 -27.77
C SER A 97 -44.45 3.54 -29.12
N GLY A 98 -44.48 2.23 -29.42
CA GLY A 98 -43.80 1.64 -30.57
C GLY A 98 -42.27 1.64 -30.49
N GLY A 99 -41.67 1.99 -29.34
CA GLY A 99 -40.23 2.00 -29.15
C GLY A 99 -39.63 0.59 -29.05
N ARG A 100 -38.36 0.43 -29.44
CA ARG A 100 -37.65 -0.87 -29.47
C ARG A 100 -37.59 -1.60 -28.11
N ALA A 101 -37.76 -0.88 -27.01
CA ALA A 101 -37.74 -1.43 -25.66
C ALA A 101 -39.13 -1.84 -25.13
N ALA A 102 -40.22 -1.36 -25.75
CA ALA A 102 -41.57 -1.68 -25.32
C ALA A 102 -41.89 -3.17 -25.58
N GLY A 103 -42.47 -3.85 -24.60
CA GLY A 103 -42.80 -5.27 -24.68
C GLY A 103 -41.62 -6.22 -24.43
N LEU A 104 -40.40 -5.71 -24.29
CA LEU A 104 -39.23 -6.52 -23.92
C LEU A 104 -39.15 -6.71 -22.41
N ARG A 105 -38.60 -7.85 -22.00
CA ARG A 105 -38.16 -8.04 -20.62
C ARG A 105 -36.94 -7.18 -20.35
N VAL A 106 -36.74 -6.78 -19.10
CA VAL A 106 -35.60 -5.94 -18.69
C VAL A 106 -34.25 -6.45 -19.23
N PRO A 107 -33.87 -7.75 -19.10
CA PRO A 107 -32.58 -8.22 -19.62
C PRO A 107 -32.44 -8.11 -21.15
N GLU A 108 -33.56 -8.27 -21.87
CA GLU A 108 -33.60 -8.14 -23.34
C GLU A 108 -33.43 -6.67 -23.75
N ALA A 109 -34.08 -5.76 -23.02
CA ALA A 109 -33.94 -4.33 -23.21
C ALA A 109 -32.51 -3.85 -22.89
N GLU A 110 -31.90 -4.35 -21.80
CA GLU A 110 -30.49 -4.11 -21.45
C GLU A 110 -29.53 -4.61 -22.56
N SER A 111 -29.89 -5.70 -23.24
CA SER A 111 -29.09 -6.32 -24.30
C SER A 111 -29.25 -5.67 -25.68
N LEU A 112 -30.11 -4.65 -25.83
CA LEU A 112 -30.26 -3.91 -27.10
C LEU A 112 -28.97 -3.17 -27.51
N LEU A 113 -28.10 -2.88 -26.54
CA LEU A 113 -26.79 -2.28 -26.73
C LEU A 113 -25.73 -3.23 -26.13
N PRO A 114 -25.37 -4.31 -26.83
CA PRO A 114 -24.53 -5.38 -26.27
C PRO A 114 -23.13 -4.91 -25.87
N ASP A 115 -22.61 -3.87 -26.52
CA ASP A 115 -21.30 -3.28 -26.22
C ASP A 115 -21.33 -2.30 -25.02
N ALA A 116 -22.51 -2.04 -24.44
CA ALA A 116 -22.68 -1.12 -23.33
C ALA A 116 -23.30 -1.79 -22.10
N ARG A 117 -22.65 -1.65 -20.94
CA ARG A 117 -23.19 -2.12 -19.65
C ARG A 117 -24.23 -1.14 -19.12
N LEU A 118 -25.47 -1.28 -19.60
CA LEU A 118 -26.64 -0.55 -19.14
C LEU A 118 -27.51 -1.45 -18.26
N PHE A 119 -27.98 -0.92 -17.13
CA PHE A 119 -28.85 -1.64 -16.22
C PHE A 119 -30.09 -0.83 -15.90
N ILE A 120 -31.26 -1.42 -16.09
CA ILE A 120 -32.52 -0.83 -15.64
C ILE A 120 -32.69 -1.24 -14.18
N LEU A 121 -32.68 -0.27 -13.27
CA LEU A 121 -32.71 -0.53 -11.83
C LEU A 121 -34.10 -0.38 -11.24
N ARG A 122 -34.87 0.60 -11.71
CA ARG A 122 -36.23 0.90 -11.26
C ARG A 122 -37.11 1.34 -12.41
N ILE A 123 -38.41 1.17 -12.21
CA ILE A 123 -39.43 1.54 -13.18
C ILE A 123 -40.54 2.26 -12.42
N ARG A 124 -40.98 3.39 -12.95
CA ARG A 124 -42.26 4.00 -12.59
C ARG A 124 -43.32 3.59 -13.61
N ARG A 125 -44.40 3.01 -13.12
CA ARG A 125 -45.60 2.69 -13.89
C ARG A 125 -46.79 3.41 -13.28
N GLY A 126 -47.28 4.43 -13.98
CA GLY A 126 -48.29 5.33 -13.40
C GLY A 126 -47.73 6.07 -12.18
N SER A 127 -48.33 5.86 -11.01
CA SER A 127 -47.89 6.46 -9.74
C SER A 127 -46.94 5.58 -8.93
N GLU A 128 -46.79 4.30 -9.26
CA GLU A 128 -46.02 3.34 -8.48
C GLU A 128 -44.57 3.24 -8.98
N ILE A 129 -43.61 3.25 -8.06
CA ILE A 129 -42.20 2.94 -8.34
C ILE A 129 -41.91 1.53 -7.84
N MET A 130 -41.36 0.70 -8.72
CA MET A 130 -40.95 -0.66 -8.41
C MET A 130 -39.52 -0.93 -8.87
N ASP A 131 -38.86 -1.89 -8.22
CA ASP A 131 -37.55 -2.35 -8.66
C ASP A 131 -37.68 -3.20 -9.92
N ALA A 132 -36.77 -2.98 -10.88
CA ALA A 132 -36.72 -3.77 -12.09
C ALA A 132 -36.14 -5.16 -11.80
N THR A 133 -36.89 -6.20 -12.14
CA THR A 133 -36.46 -7.60 -12.04
C THR A 133 -36.22 -8.20 -13.42
N ALA A 134 -35.60 -9.38 -13.49
CA ALA A 134 -35.41 -10.07 -14.76
C ALA A 134 -36.74 -10.45 -15.45
N GLU A 135 -37.81 -10.65 -14.68
CA GLU A 135 -39.15 -11.00 -15.17
C GLU A 135 -39.98 -9.76 -15.56
N THR A 136 -39.53 -8.57 -15.20
CA THR A 136 -40.30 -7.35 -15.47
C THR A 136 -40.30 -7.06 -16.97
N VAL A 137 -41.50 -6.90 -17.54
CA VAL A 137 -41.72 -6.48 -18.94
C VAL A 137 -41.97 -4.99 -18.98
N LEU A 138 -41.25 -4.29 -19.86
CA LEU A 138 -41.39 -2.85 -20.08
C LEU A 138 -42.67 -2.55 -20.86
N GLN A 139 -43.45 -1.60 -20.37
CA GLN A 139 -44.69 -1.15 -21.01
C GLN A 139 -44.53 0.25 -21.58
N GLU A 140 -45.32 0.56 -22.59
CA GLU A 140 -45.37 1.90 -23.15
C GLU A 140 -45.80 2.91 -22.08
N GLY A 141 -45.08 4.03 -21.99
CA GLY A 141 -45.33 5.06 -20.99
C GLY A 141 -44.64 4.85 -19.64
N ASP A 142 -44.02 3.69 -19.41
CA ASP A 142 -43.15 3.49 -18.24
C ASP A 142 -41.99 4.50 -18.25
N VAL A 143 -41.56 4.94 -17.07
CA VAL A 143 -40.32 5.70 -16.90
C VAL A 143 -39.30 4.79 -16.24
N VAL A 144 -38.16 4.55 -16.89
CA VAL A 144 -37.13 3.60 -16.46
C VAL A 144 -35.89 4.34 -15.98
N ALA A 145 -35.37 3.98 -14.81
CA ALA A 145 -34.08 4.47 -14.32
C ALA A 145 -32.96 3.56 -14.82
N VAL A 146 -32.12 4.11 -15.69
CA VAL A 146 -31.03 3.39 -16.39
C VAL A 146 -29.68 3.86 -15.85
N ALA A 147 -28.89 2.92 -15.35
CA ALA A 147 -27.53 3.14 -14.89
C ALA A 147 -26.52 2.66 -15.93
N GLY A 148 -25.47 3.42 -16.18
CA GLY A 148 -24.38 3.01 -17.06
C GLY A 148 -23.34 4.09 -17.30
N GLU A 149 -22.52 3.90 -18.34
CA GLU A 149 -21.52 4.89 -18.75
C GLU A 149 -22.17 6.17 -19.26
N ARG A 150 -21.74 7.31 -18.70
CA ARG A 150 -22.31 8.62 -19.01
C ARG A 150 -22.25 8.91 -20.52
N GLU A 151 -21.18 8.51 -21.19
CA GLU A 151 -21.01 8.68 -22.63
C GLU A 151 -22.07 7.90 -23.42
N VAL A 152 -22.35 6.65 -23.04
CA VAL A 152 -23.41 5.84 -23.65
C VAL A 152 -24.78 6.45 -23.37
N LEU A 153 -25.05 6.83 -22.12
CA LEU A 153 -26.33 7.42 -21.73
C LEU A 153 -26.64 8.71 -22.51
N VAL A 154 -25.64 9.58 -22.69
CA VAL A 154 -25.81 10.86 -23.40
C VAL A 154 -25.85 10.66 -24.92
N ASN A 155 -24.90 9.91 -25.49
CA ASN A 155 -24.74 9.86 -26.95
C ASN A 155 -25.67 8.83 -27.61
N MET A 156 -25.90 7.68 -26.97
CA MET A 156 -26.70 6.60 -27.55
C MET A 156 -28.16 6.72 -27.11
N LEU A 157 -28.40 6.74 -25.80
CA LEU A 157 -29.76 6.81 -25.24
C LEU A 157 -30.36 8.19 -25.36
N GLY A 158 -29.60 9.26 -25.15
CA GLY A 158 -30.08 10.64 -25.33
C GLY A 158 -30.53 10.96 -26.76
N ALA A 159 -30.00 10.26 -27.76
CA ALA A 159 -30.43 10.40 -29.16
C ALA A 159 -31.66 9.53 -29.49
N ALA A 160 -31.83 8.39 -28.80
CA ALA A 160 -32.81 7.36 -29.13
C ALA A 160 -34.04 7.31 -28.20
N ALA A 161 -33.99 7.95 -27.04
CA ALA A 161 -35.02 7.92 -26.01
C ALA A 161 -35.28 9.31 -25.43
N VAL A 162 -36.46 9.49 -24.83
CA VAL A 162 -36.83 10.74 -24.16
C VAL A 162 -36.36 10.69 -22.72
N GLU A 163 -35.33 11.47 -22.39
CA GLU A 163 -34.90 11.65 -21.01
C GLU A 163 -35.96 12.45 -20.23
N VAL A 164 -36.26 12.01 -19.01
CA VAL A 164 -37.23 12.65 -18.11
C VAL A 164 -36.57 12.85 -16.75
N GLU A 165 -36.76 14.03 -16.16
CA GLU A 165 -36.31 14.32 -14.80
C GLU A 165 -37.33 13.78 -13.79
N ASP A 166 -37.13 12.56 -13.31
CA ASP A 166 -37.98 11.91 -12.29
C ASP A 166 -37.23 11.76 -10.96
N ARG A 167 -37.35 12.77 -10.10
CA ARG A 167 -36.58 12.87 -8.85
C ARG A 167 -36.81 11.69 -7.90
N GLU A 168 -38.04 11.23 -7.75
CA GLU A 168 -38.37 10.14 -6.82
C GLU A 168 -37.87 8.79 -7.36
N LEU A 169 -37.99 8.57 -8.67
CA LEU A 169 -37.47 7.36 -9.31
C LEU A 169 -35.94 7.30 -9.23
N LEU A 170 -35.27 8.45 -9.38
CA LEU A 170 -33.81 8.60 -9.31
C LEU A 170 -33.26 8.67 -7.88
N ALA A 171 -34.10 8.95 -6.88
CA ALA A 171 -33.73 9.00 -5.46
C ALA A 171 -33.54 7.58 -4.86
N MET A 172 -32.67 6.80 -5.49
CA MET A 172 -32.30 5.47 -5.05
C MET A 172 -31.09 5.54 -4.10
N PRO A 173 -31.11 4.84 -2.95
CA PRO A 173 -29.93 4.73 -2.11
C PRO A 173 -28.85 3.93 -2.86
N VAL A 174 -27.72 4.58 -3.11
CA VAL A 174 -26.52 3.95 -3.68
C VAL A 174 -25.52 3.78 -2.53
N GLU A 175 -25.00 2.56 -2.37
CA GLU A 175 -23.97 2.28 -1.38
C GLU A 175 -22.61 2.21 -2.07
N GLY A 176 -21.61 2.88 -1.50
CA GLY A 176 -20.21 2.70 -1.83
C GLY A 176 -19.56 1.80 -0.79
N VAL A 177 -19.12 0.61 -1.17
CA VAL A 177 -18.51 -0.37 -0.25
C VAL A 177 -17.15 -0.77 -0.77
N ASP A 178 -16.12 -0.64 0.07
CA ASP A 178 -14.83 -1.23 -0.21
C ASP A 178 -14.89 -2.73 0.12
N VAL A 179 -14.43 -3.57 -0.80
CA VAL A 179 -14.46 -5.03 -0.66
C VAL A 179 -13.06 -5.57 -0.82
N LEU A 180 -12.56 -6.21 0.23
CA LEU A 180 -11.29 -6.94 0.18
C LEU A 180 -11.51 -8.27 -0.53
N VAL A 181 -10.76 -8.47 -1.61
CA VAL A 181 -10.76 -9.70 -2.39
C VAL A 181 -10.10 -10.81 -1.59
N THR A 182 -10.93 -11.73 -1.12
CA THR A 182 -10.47 -12.90 -0.35
C THR A 182 -10.92 -14.21 -0.97
N ASN A 183 -11.82 -14.22 -1.95
CA ASN A 183 -12.21 -15.46 -2.62
C ASN A 183 -11.09 -15.94 -3.57
N LYS A 184 -10.83 -17.26 -3.64
CA LYS A 184 -9.85 -17.85 -4.57
C LYS A 184 -10.37 -17.90 -6.00
N GLU A 185 -11.67 -18.02 -6.20
CA GLU A 185 -12.28 -18.18 -7.53
C GLU A 185 -12.27 -16.92 -8.40
N VAL A 186 -11.90 -15.79 -7.80
CA VAL A 186 -11.77 -14.49 -8.45
C VAL A 186 -10.30 -14.08 -8.60
N ASP A 187 -9.36 -14.88 -8.06
CA ASP A 187 -7.93 -14.61 -8.14
C ASP A 187 -7.44 -14.80 -9.58
N SER A 188 -6.62 -13.87 -10.06
CA SER A 188 -6.13 -13.81 -11.45
C SER A 188 -7.23 -13.79 -12.52
N LYS A 189 -8.43 -13.30 -12.15
CA LYS A 189 -9.54 -13.11 -13.10
C LYS A 189 -9.56 -11.67 -13.59
N THR A 190 -9.80 -11.51 -14.89
CA THR A 190 -9.92 -10.18 -15.49
C THR A 190 -11.23 -9.49 -15.08
N LEU A 191 -11.25 -8.16 -15.04
CA LEU A 191 -12.48 -7.40 -14.81
C LEU A 191 -13.55 -7.71 -15.85
N ALA A 192 -13.17 -8.00 -17.10
CA ALA A 192 -14.08 -8.44 -18.14
C ALA A 192 -14.80 -9.75 -17.74
N GLU A 193 -14.04 -10.78 -17.35
CA GLU A 193 -14.60 -12.06 -16.89
C GLU A 193 -15.51 -11.91 -15.66
N LEU A 194 -15.09 -11.09 -14.69
CA LEU A 194 -15.87 -10.86 -13.47
C LEU A 194 -17.16 -10.07 -13.77
N SER A 195 -17.11 -9.14 -14.72
CA SER A 195 -18.27 -8.31 -15.10
C SER A 195 -19.39 -9.08 -15.79
N ALA A 196 -19.07 -10.23 -16.39
CA ALA A 196 -20.04 -11.12 -17.05
C ALA A 196 -20.83 -12.00 -16.06
N ARG A 197 -20.43 -12.04 -14.78
CA ARG A 197 -21.11 -12.85 -13.77
C ARG A 197 -22.43 -12.19 -13.33
N PRO A 198 -23.50 -12.96 -13.05
CA PRO A 198 -24.78 -12.41 -12.61
C PRO A 198 -24.68 -11.52 -11.37
N ALA A 199 -23.78 -11.86 -10.44
CA ALA A 199 -23.56 -11.10 -9.21
C ALA A 199 -22.93 -9.70 -9.44
N ALA A 200 -22.43 -9.41 -10.65
CA ALA A 200 -21.86 -8.11 -11.01
C ALA A 200 -22.88 -7.17 -11.69
N ARG A 201 -24.14 -7.61 -11.87
CA ARG A 201 -25.21 -6.81 -12.46
C ARG A 201 -25.52 -5.60 -11.58
N GLY A 202 -25.60 -4.41 -12.18
CA GLY A 202 -25.90 -3.17 -11.45
C GLY A 202 -24.80 -2.69 -10.49
N VAL A 203 -23.63 -3.34 -10.50
CA VAL A 203 -22.47 -2.96 -9.68
C VAL A 203 -21.39 -2.36 -10.57
N PHE A 204 -20.92 -1.20 -10.14
CA PHE A 204 -19.88 -0.47 -10.82
C PHE A 204 -18.63 -0.35 -9.96
N LEU A 205 -17.48 -0.51 -10.59
CA LEU A 205 -16.19 -0.36 -9.91
C LEU A 205 -15.74 1.09 -10.00
N ARG A 206 -15.45 1.69 -8.84
CA ARG A 206 -14.96 3.08 -8.74
C ARG A 206 -13.45 3.13 -8.59
N LYS A 207 -12.88 2.21 -7.81
CA LYS A 207 -11.46 2.19 -7.46
C LYS A 207 -11.00 0.76 -7.21
N ILE A 208 -9.75 0.48 -7.56
CA ILE A 208 -9.03 -0.72 -7.12
C ILE A 208 -7.77 -0.22 -6.41
N THR A 209 -7.49 -0.73 -5.22
CA THR A 209 -6.19 -0.52 -4.57
C THR A 209 -5.52 -1.84 -4.24
N ARG A 210 -4.20 -1.88 -4.41
CA ARG A 210 -3.40 -3.10 -4.22
C ARG A 210 -2.26 -2.85 -3.25
N GLY A 211 -2.02 -3.84 -2.38
CA GLY A 211 -0.91 -3.86 -1.43
C GLY A 211 -1.10 -2.95 -0.21
N ALA A 212 -0.12 -3.00 0.70
CA ALA A 212 -0.18 -2.29 1.99
C ALA A 212 -0.16 -0.76 1.87
N THR A 213 0.30 -0.23 0.73
CA THR A 213 0.37 1.21 0.44
C THR A 213 -0.86 1.73 -0.32
N ALA A 214 -1.87 0.88 -0.54
CA ALA A 214 -3.11 1.21 -1.24
C ALA A 214 -2.88 1.86 -2.62
N THR A 215 -1.98 1.29 -3.43
CA THR A 215 -1.65 1.80 -4.77
C THR A 215 -2.85 1.65 -5.70
N ASP A 216 -3.20 2.72 -6.41
CA ASP A 216 -4.35 2.76 -7.30
C ASP A 216 -4.08 1.94 -8.57
N ILE A 217 -4.90 0.91 -8.79
CA ILE A 217 -4.85 0.06 -9.98
C ILE A 217 -5.92 0.55 -10.97
N PRO A 218 -5.57 0.70 -12.25
CA PRO A 218 -6.48 1.12 -13.31
C PRO A 218 -7.66 0.17 -13.53
N ILE A 219 -8.80 0.75 -13.90
CA ILE A 219 -10.03 0.01 -14.19
C ILE A 219 -10.17 -0.17 -15.70
N LEU A 220 -9.56 -1.24 -16.22
CA LEU A 220 -9.62 -1.65 -17.62
C LEU A 220 -10.17 -3.08 -17.73
N PRO A 221 -10.84 -3.45 -18.84
CA PRO A 221 -11.39 -4.80 -19.00
C PRO A 221 -10.36 -5.93 -18.79
N GLY A 222 -9.10 -5.71 -19.21
CA GLY A 222 -8.00 -6.66 -19.03
C GLY A 222 -7.30 -6.61 -17.67
N THR A 223 -7.69 -5.72 -16.75
CA THR A 223 -7.08 -5.66 -15.41
C THR A 223 -7.40 -6.96 -14.65
N GLU A 224 -6.37 -7.66 -14.21
CA GLU A 224 -6.51 -8.84 -13.35
C GLU A 224 -6.71 -8.44 -11.89
N VAL A 225 -7.71 -9.05 -11.25
CA VAL A 225 -7.99 -8.92 -9.83
C VAL A 225 -7.24 -10.01 -9.07
N ASN A 226 -6.50 -9.60 -8.04
CA ASN A 226 -5.71 -10.49 -7.21
C ASN A 226 -6.25 -10.53 -5.78
N ARG A 227 -6.04 -11.64 -5.09
CA ARG A 227 -6.30 -11.73 -3.66
C ARG A 227 -5.50 -10.69 -2.89
N GLY A 228 -6.18 -9.98 -2.00
CA GLY A 228 -5.64 -8.84 -1.27
C GLY A 228 -5.90 -7.48 -1.92
N ASP A 229 -6.48 -7.43 -3.12
CA ASP A 229 -6.98 -6.19 -3.70
C ASP A 229 -8.19 -5.66 -2.92
N LEU A 230 -8.32 -4.34 -2.85
CA LEU A 230 -9.49 -3.66 -2.30
C LEU A 230 -10.25 -2.99 -3.44
N LEU A 231 -11.49 -3.42 -3.64
CA LEU A 231 -12.37 -2.96 -4.72
C LEU A 231 -13.43 -2.03 -4.14
N THR A 232 -13.46 -0.77 -4.54
CA THR A 232 -14.56 0.16 -4.18
C THR A 232 -15.72 -0.04 -5.15
N LEU A 233 -16.74 -0.75 -4.69
CA LEU A 233 -17.97 -1.04 -5.43
C LEU A 233 -19.01 0.04 -5.17
N VAL A 234 -19.77 0.41 -6.20
CA VAL A 234 -20.86 1.37 -6.14
C VAL A 234 -22.08 0.78 -6.85
N GLY A 235 -23.23 0.77 -6.18
CA GLY A 235 -24.47 0.23 -6.73
C GLY A 235 -25.59 0.18 -5.70
N ARG A 236 -26.69 -0.55 -6.00
CA ARG A 236 -27.74 -0.83 -5.01
C ARG A 236 -27.18 -1.68 -3.88
N THR A 237 -27.66 -1.46 -2.65
CA THR A 237 -27.26 -2.26 -1.48
C THR A 237 -27.35 -3.77 -1.73
N GLN A 238 -28.42 -4.26 -2.38
CA GLN A 238 -28.58 -5.69 -2.68
C GLN A 238 -27.57 -6.21 -3.73
N ASP A 239 -27.28 -5.43 -4.76
CA ASP A 239 -26.37 -5.80 -5.84
C ASP A 239 -24.91 -5.78 -5.31
N VAL A 240 -24.56 -4.74 -4.54
CA VAL A 240 -23.26 -4.63 -3.87
C VAL A 240 -23.08 -5.76 -2.85
N ALA A 241 -24.12 -6.16 -2.12
CA ALA A 241 -24.05 -7.32 -1.21
C ALA A 241 -23.81 -8.63 -1.96
N ALA A 242 -24.46 -8.84 -3.11
CA ALA A 242 -24.25 -10.01 -3.95
C ALA A 242 -22.82 -10.06 -4.52
N ALA A 243 -22.33 -8.93 -5.06
CA ALA A 243 -20.96 -8.81 -5.54
C ALA A 243 -19.93 -8.99 -4.41
N THR A 244 -20.19 -8.44 -3.22
CA THR A 244 -19.35 -8.61 -2.03
C THR A 244 -19.21 -10.08 -1.69
N LYS A 245 -20.32 -10.83 -1.64
CA LYS A 245 -20.31 -12.27 -1.34
C LYS A 245 -19.47 -13.08 -2.34
N MET A 246 -19.45 -12.66 -3.62
CA MET A 246 -18.64 -13.28 -4.66
C MET A 246 -17.15 -12.94 -4.52
N LEU A 247 -16.82 -11.67 -4.24
CA LEU A 247 -15.45 -11.15 -4.25
C LEU A 247 -14.70 -11.44 -2.95
N GLY A 248 -15.36 -11.30 -1.80
CA GLY A 248 -14.74 -11.49 -0.50
C GLY A 248 -15.48 -10.83 0.66
N VAL A 249 -14.80 -9.93 1.37
CA VAL A 249 -15.30 -9.36 2.63
C VAL A 249 -15.42 -7.85 2.48
N ALA A 250 -16.59 -7.29 2.81
CA ALA A 250 -16.77 -5.84 2.89
C ALA A 250 -15.86 -5.23 3.98
N ASP A 251 -14.97 -4.34 3.57
CA ASP A 251 -14.18 -3.48 4.45
C ASP A 251 -14.82 -2.11 4.54
N ARG A 252 -15.83 -1.98 5.41
CA ARG A 252 -16.49 -0.69 5.62
C ARG A 252 -15.51 0.31 6.26
N PRO A 253 -15.39 1.54 5.73
CA PRO A 253 -14.59 2.59 6.36
C PRO A 253 -15.01 2.75 7.82
N THR A 254 -14.03 2.84 8.70
CA THR A 254 -14.26 3.19 10.11
C THR A 254 -13.31 4.30 10.47
N ASP A 255 -13.80 5.26 11.24
CA ASP A 255 -12.98 6.31 11.82
C ASP A 255 -12.39 5.88 13.17
N VAL A 256 -12.77 4.69 13.65
CA VAL A 256 -12.30 4.17 14.93
C VAL A 256 -11.02 3.37 14.71
N THR A 257 -9.92 3.89 15.24
CA THR A 257 -8.69 3.10 15.30
C THR A 257 -8.83 2.05 16.41
N ASP A 258 -8.54 0.79 16.08
CA ASP A 258 -8.46 -0.30 17.06
C ASP A 258 -7.16 -0.18 17.86
N MET A 259 -7.10 0.81 18.76
CA MET A 259 -5.93 1.08 19.61
C MET A 259 -5.65 -0.07 20.57
N ALA A 260 -6.67 -0.85 20.93
CA ALA A 260 -6.50 -2.05 21.72
C ALA A 260 -5.69 -3.10 20.95
N PHE A 261 -6.01 -3.34 19.68
CA PHE A 261 -5.23 -4.24 18.83
C PHE A 261 -3.79 -3.76 18.63
N VAL A 262 -3.59 -2.48 18.30
CA VAL A 262 -2.25 -1.90 18.12
C VAL A 262 -1.43 -2.02 19.40
N GLY A 263 -1.99 -1.62 20.54
CA GLY A 263 -1.34 -1.72 21.84
C GLY A 263 -1.03 -3.17 22.23
N ALA A 264 -1.98 -4.08 22.04
CA ALA A 264 -1.77 -5.50 22.32
C ALA A 264 -0.69 -6.11 21.42
N ALA A 265 -0.65 -5.77 20.13
CA ALA A 265 0.39 -6.24 19.22
C ALA A 265 1.78 -5.75 19.67
N ILE A 266 1.91 -4.49 20.10
CA ILE A 266 3.16 -3.93 20.63
C ILE A 266 3.55 -4.65 21.93
N VAL A 267 2.62 -4.81 22.87
CA VAL A 267 2.89 -5.45 24.17
C VAL A 267 3.28 -6.92 24.00
N VAL A 268 2.49 -7.70 23.27
CA VAL A 268 2.77 -9.11 23.01
C VAL A 268 4.07 -9.26 22.22
N GLY A 269 4.28 -8.43 21.21
CA GLY A 269 5.52 -8.40 20.46
C GLY A 269 6.73 -8.07 21.33
N ALA A 270 6.63 -7.06 22.20
CA ALA A 270 7.69 -6.70 23.12
C ALA A 270 7.98 -7.80 24.15
N LEU A 271 6.94 -8.47 24.68
CA LEU A 271 7.08 -9.60 25.60
C LEU A 271 7.78 -10.79 24.93
N ILE A 272 7.37 -11.16 23.72
CA ILE A 272 8.04 -12.20 22.92
C ILE A 272 9.48 -11.79 22.62
N GLY A 273 9.68 -10.52 22.25
CA GLY A 273 10.99 -9.93 21.96
C GLY A 273 11.93 -9.93 23.17
N ALA A 274 11.39 -9.81 24.38
CA ALA A 274 12.14 -9.83 25.63
C ALA A 274 12.57 -11.25 26.04
N LEU A 275 12.03 -12.31 25.44
CA LEU A 275 12.47 -13.67 25.70
C LEU A 275 13.92 -13.86 25.22
N VAL A 276 14.74 -14.40 26.11
CA VAL A 276 16.15 -14.73 25.84
C VAL A 276 16.29 -16.24 25.87
N PHE A 277 16.50 -16.84 24.71
CA PHE A 277 16.80 -18.27 24.57
C PHE A 277 18.30 -18.47 24.59
N LYS A 278 18.82 -19.31 25.49
CA LYS A 278 20.25 -19.66 25.48
C LYS A 278 20.45 -20.88 24.58
N VAL A 279 21.04 -20.69 23.40
CA VAL A 279 21.41 -21.80 22.50
C VAL A 279 22.93 -21.88 22.49
N ALA A 280 23.49 -23.05 22.83
CA ALA A 280 24.94 -23.31 22.89
C ALA A 280 25.74 -22.25 23.69
N GLY A 281 25.18 -21.77 24.81
CA GLY A 281 25.84 -20.77 25.69
C GLY A 281 25.72 -19.31 25.23
N VAL A 282 25.12 -19.04 24.05
CA VAL A 282 24.88 -17.69 23.55
C VAL A 282 23.44 -17.26 23.84
N PRO A 283 23.21 -16.11 24.50
CA PRO A 283 21.86 -15.57 24.72
C PRO A 283 21.28 -15.01 23.41
N LEU A 284 20.41 -15.79 22.76
CA LEU A 284 19.60 -15.37 21.62
C LEU A 284 18.38 -14.58 22.11
N THR A 285 18.34 -13.29 21.78
CA THR A 285 17.17 -12.44 22.03
C THR A 285 16.70 -11.79 20.72
N LEU A 286 15.39 -11.71 20.55
CA LEU A 286 14.75 -11.00 19.44
C LEU A 286 14.74 -9.48 19.65
N SER A 287 15.06 -9.00 20.87
CA SER A 287 14.87 -7.62 21.34
C SER A 287 13.39 -7.21 21.36
N THR A 288 13.01 -6.35 22.30
CA THR A 288 11.65 -5.79 22.38
C THR A 288 11.21 -5.12 21.08
N ALA A 289 12.14 -4.42 20.41
CA ALA A 289 11.88 -3.77 19.12
C ALA A 289 11.68 -4.79 17.98
N GLY A 290 12.49 -5.86 17.93
CA GLY A 290 12.36 -6.90 16.91
C GLY A 290 11.08 -7.72 17.10
N GLY A 291 10.73 -8.04 18.34
CA GLY A 291 9.47 -8.71 18.67
C GLY A 291 8.23 -7.86 18.33
N ALA A 292 8.25 -6.56 18.63
CA ALA A 292 7.17 -5.63 18.25
C ALA A 292 7.00 -5.55 16.72
N LEU A 293 8.11 -5.53 15.97
CA LEU A 293 8.10 -5.56 14.51
C LEU A 293 7.49 -6.85 13.96
N ILE A 294 7.89 -8.01 14.48
CA ILE A 294 7.34 -9.30 14.06
C ILE A 294 5.84 -9.35 14.36
N ALA A 295 5.42 -8.92 15.54
CA ALA A 295 4.01 -8.86 15.91
C ALA A 295 3.22 -7.90 15.00
N GLY A 296 3.81 -6.77 14.60
CA GLY A 296 3.22 -5.85 13.62
C GLY A 296 3.07 -6.47 12.23
N ILE A 297 4.08 -7.19 11.74
CA ILE A 297 4.03 -7.91 10.46
C ILE A 297 2.97 -9.01 10.50
N VAL A 298 2.97 -9.83 11.55
CA VAL A 298 1.99 -10.91 11.73
C VAL A 298 0.57 -10.34 11.87
N GLY A 299 0.40 -9.27 12.64
CA GLY A 299 -0.88 -8.59 12.81
C GLY A 299 -1.40 -7.98 11.50
N GLY A 300 -0.51 -7.32 10.75
CA GLY A 300 -0.82 -6.77 9.43
C GLY A 300 -1.17 -7.85 8.41
N TRP A 301 -0.44 -8.96 8.39
CA TRP A 301 -0.76 -10.12 7.56
C TRP A 301 -2.10 -10.76 7.95
N LEU A 302 -2.33 -10.98 9.24
CA LEU A 302 -3.57 -11.58 9.73
C LEU A 302 -4.78 -10.70 9.38
N ARG A 303 -4.64 -9.37 9.46
CA ARG A 303 -5.65 -8.42 8.98
C ARG A 303 -5.83 -8.49 7.46
N SER A 304 -4.74 -8.61 6.69
CA SER A 304 -4.80 -8.75 5.23
C SER A 304 -5.55 -10.01 4.80
N VAL A 305 -5.54 -11.07 5.61
CA VAL A 305 -6.30 -12.29 5.37
C VAL A 305 -7.73 -12.21 5.94
N ARG A 306 -7.91 -11.51 7.07
CA ARG A 306 -9.19 -11.39 7.79
C ARG A 306 -9.43 -9.94 8.24
N PRO A 307 -10.03 -9.08 7.40
CA PRO A 307 -10.18 -7.65 7.67
C PRO A 307 -11.26 -7.30 8.71
N LYS A 308 -11.54 -8.19 9.68
CA LYS A 308 -12.60 -8.02 10.69
C LYS A 308 -12.18 -7.25 11.94
N PHE A 309 -10.88 -7.11 12.22
CA PHE A 309 -10.33 -6.49 13.43
C PHE A 309 -9.07 -5.67 13.08
N GLY A 310 -8.55 -4.86 14.01
CA GLY A 310 -7.26 -4.15 13.82
C GLY A 310 -7.30 -3.04 12.77
N ARG A 311 -8.44 -2.36 12.61
CA ARG A 311 -8.58 -1.27 11.63
C ARG A 311 -7.80 -0.04 12.08
N ILE A 312 -7.02 0.54 11.16
CA ILE A 312 -6.32 1.80 11.36
C ILE A 312 -6.70 2.71 10.19
N PRO A 313 -7.39 3.83 10.43
CA PRO A 313 -7.76 4.79 9.39
C PRO A 313 -6.51 5.31 8.64
N THR A 314 -6.64 5.56 7.34
CA THR A 314 -5.56 6.11 6.50
C THR A 314 -4.94 7.39 7.07
N PRO A 315 -5.72 8.37 7.61
CA PRO A 315 -5.14 9.55 8.24
C PRO A 315 -4.27 9.21 9.46
N THR A 316 -4.66 8.20 10.25
CA THR A 316 -3.89 7.73 11.41
C THR A 316 -2.59 7.07 10.97
N VAL A 317 -2.60 6.23 9.93
CA VAL A 317 -1.38 5.64 9.35
C VAL A 317 -0.45 6.74 8.85
N TRP A 318 -0.99 7.72 8.10
CA TRP A 318 -0.21 8.86 7.62
C TRP A 318 0.39 9.67 8.78
N PHE A 319 -0.39 9.92 9.84
CA PHE A 319 0.08 10.61 11.04
C PHE A 319 1.21 9.83 11.73
N MET A 320 1.02 8.53 11.98
CA MET A 320 2.03 7.66 12.59
C MET A 320 3.32 7.60 11.75
N ASN A 321 3.18 7.52 10.43
CA ASN A 321 4.33 7.51 9.52
C ASN A 321 5.04 8.86 9.49
N SER A 322 4.31 9.97 9.26
CA SER A 322 4.92 11.29 9.06
C SER A 322 5.43 11.88 10.36
N VAL A 323 4.58 11.94 11.38
CA VAL A 323 4.95 12.53 12.68
C VAL A 323 5.91 11.61 13.42
N GLY A 324 5.67 10.30 13.41
CA GLY A 324 6.58 9.33 14.04
C GLY A 324 7.98 9.36 13.42
N LEU A 325 8.08 9.38 12.09
CA LEU A 325 9.37 9.46 11.40
C LEU A 325 10.09 10.78 11.67
N ASN A 326 9.39 11.91 11.56
CA ASN A 326 10.00 13.23 11.76
C ASN A 326 10.46 13.44 13.21
N ILE A 327 9.66 13.02 14.19
CA ILE A 327 10.06 13.07 15.61
C ILE A 327 11.26 12.15 15.86
N PHE A 328 11.26 10.94 15.29
CA PHE A 328 12.39 10.02 15.41
C PHE A 328 13.70 10.65 14.88
N ILE A 329 13.66 11.26 13.69
CA ILE A 329 14.81 11.95 13.10
C ILE A 329 15.27 13.10 13.99
N ALA A 330 14.33 13.91 14.52
CA ALA A 330 14.63 15.03 15.40
C ALA A 330 15.31 14.59 16.71
N ILE A 331 14.76 13.58 17.39
CA ILE A 331 15.33 13.04 18.63
C ILE A 331 16.72 12.44 18.37
N VAL A 332 16.87 11.67 17.30
CA VAL A 332 18.16 11.10 16.90
C VAL A 332 19.21 12.21 16.68
N GLY A 333 18.85 13.28 15.97
CA GLY A 333 19.75 14.41 15.74
C GLY A 333 20.18 15.08 17.05
N ILE A 334 19.24 15.35 17.96
CA ILE A 334 19.51 15.98 19.25
C ILE A 334 20.37 15.07 20.15
N SER A 335 20.05 13.79 20.23
CA SER A 335 20.77 12.83 21.08
C SER A 335 22.16 12.49 20.56
N ALA A 336 22.36 12.43 19.24
CA ALA A 336 23.65 12.08 18.65
C ALA A 336 24.62 13.28 18.58
N GLY A 337 24.12 14.52 18.58
CA GLY A 337 24.94 15.73 18.43
C GLY A 337 26.14 15.83 19.38
N PRO A 338 25.95 15.71 20.71
CA PRO A 338 27.07 15.79 21.67
C PRO A 338 28.13 14.69 21.46
N GLY A 339 27.69 13.45 21.19
CA GLY A 339 28.58 12.32 20.94
C GLY A 339 29.38 12.48 19.64
N PHE A 340 28.76 13.04 18.61
CA PHE A 340 29.44 13.39 17.35
C PHE A 340 30.54 14.43 17.58
N VAL A 341 30.24 15.54 18.26
CA VAL A 341 31.23 16.60 18.54
C VAL A 341 32.40 16.08 19.37
N ASN A 342 32.11 15.27 20.40
CA ASN A 342 33.15 14.69 21.23
C ASN A 342 34.01 13.70 20.44
N GLY A 343 33.39 12.83 19.64
CA GLY A 343 34.13 11.86 18.83
C GLY A 343 34.95 12.47 17.70
N LEU A 344 34.50 13.59 17.11
CA LEU A 344 35.30 14.35 16.16
C LEU A 344 36.55 14.95 16.82
N LYS A 345 36.43 15.40 18.07
CA LYS A 345 37.55 15.97 18.85
C LYS A 345 38.55 14.91 19.29
N THR A 346 38.08 13.71 19.67
CA THR A 346 38.95 12.66 20.23
C THR A 346 39.55 11.74 19.18
N GLN A 347 38.80 11.39 18.13
CA GLN A 347 39.23 10.41 17.11
C GLN A 347 39.49 11.04 15.72
N GLY A 348 39.28 12.36 15.59
CA GLY A 348 39.55 13.11 14.37
C GLY A 348 38.57 12.84 13.22
N VAL A 349 38.76 13.60 12.14
CA VAL A 349 37.93 13.52 10.93
C VAL A 349 38.09 12.18 10.19
N GLY A 350 39.21 11.47 10.40
CA GLY A 350 39.48 10.18 9.77
C GLY A 350 38.43 9.10 10.08
N LEU A 351 37.97 9.02 11.32
CA LEU A 351 36.93 8.05 11.73
C LEU A 351 35.59 8.33 11.04
N PHE A 352 35.25 9.62 10.90
CA PHE A 352 34.07 10.04 10.16
C PHE A 352 34.15 9.67 8.68
N LEU A 353 35.30 9.91 8.04
CA LEU A 353 35.51 9.57 6.62
C LEU A 353 35.43 8.06 6.38
N TRP A 354 36.06 7.25 7.23
CA TRP A 354 35.96 5.79 7.13
C TRP A 354 34.54 5.28 7.35
N GLY A 355 33.81 5.85 8.33
CA GLY A 355 32.39 5.54 8.51
C GLY A 355 31.52 5.94 7.32
N ALA A 356 31.84 7.07 6.69
CA ALA A 356 31.16 7.54 5.49
C ALA A 356 31.40 6.61 4.30
N VAL A 357 32.64 6.17 4.08
CA VAL A 357 32.99 5.18 3.05
C VAL A 357 32.30 3.85 3.33
N ALA A 358 32.39 3.34 4.56
CA ALA A 358 31.79 2.07 4.97
C ALA A 358 30.25 2.06 4.83
N THR A 359 29.60 3.23 4.93
CA THR A 359 28.16 3.37 4.68
C THR A 359 27.85 3.53 3.19
N THR A 360 28.60 4.37 2.49
CA THR A 360 28.27 4.79 1.11
C THR A 360 28.58 3.71 0.08
N VAL A 361 29.69 3.00 0.25
CA VAL A 361 30.12 1.96 -0.71
C VAL A 361 29.09 0.83 -0.82
N PRO A 362 28.60 0.21 0.28
CA PRO A 362 27.56 -0.83 0.17
C PRO A 362 26.25 -0.32 -0.40
N LEU A 363 25.87 0.94 -0.15
CA LEU A 363 24.66 1.54 -0.72
C LEU A 363 24.77 1.68 -2.23
N ILE A 364 25.89 2.22 -2.72
CA ILE A 364 26.16 2.38 -4.15
C ILE A 364 26.20 1.02 -4.85
N LEU A 365 26.94 0.05 -4.29
CA LEU A 365 27.01 -1.30 -4.84
C LEU A 365 25.63 -1.96 -4.84
N GLY A 366 24.85 -1.78 -3.76
CA GLY A 366 23.48 -2.27 -3.67
C GLY A 366 22.58 -1.70 -4.77
N MET A 367 22.61 -0.39 -4.99
CA MET A 367 21.84 0.28 -6.05
C MET A 367 22.15 -0.29 -7.44
N PHE A 368 23.43 -0.48 -7.76
CA PHE A 368 23.85 -1.04 -9.04
C PHE A 368 23.51 -2.54 -9.14
N THR A 369 23.63 -3.30 -8.06
CA THR A 369 23.24 -4.71 -8.03
C THR A 369 21.73 -4.86 -8.25
N ALA A 370 20.93 -4.03 -7.59
CA ALA A 370 19.48 -3.99 -7.77
C ALA A 370 19.10 -3.66 -9.23
N LYS A 371 19.82 -2.73 -9.87
CA LYS A 371 19.57 -2.33 -11.27
C LYS A 371 20.03 -3.36 -12.29
N TYR A 372 21.26 -3.86 -12.18
CA TYR A 372 21.90 -4.63 -13.25
C TYR A 372 21.85 -6.15 -13.03
N VAL A 373 21.91 -6.62 -11.79
CA VAL A 373 21.88 -8.06 -11.48
C VAL A 373 20.44 -8.53 -11.34
N PHE A 374 19.67 -7.90 -10.44
CA PHE A 374 18.28 -8.28 -10.19
C PHE A 374 17.29 -7.66 -11.18
N ARG A 375 17.71 -6.64 -11.94
CA ARG A 375 16.88 -5.95 -12.95
C ARG A 375 15.56 -5.44 -12.38
N PHE A 376 15.59 -4.95 -11.13
CA PHE A 376 14.43 -4.31 -10.53
C PHE A 376 14.07 -3.02 -11.27
N HIS A 377 12.77 -2.72 -11.30
CA HIS A 377 12.29 -1.48 -11.92
C HIS A 377 12.91 -0.25 -11.24
N ASP A 378 13.26 0.75 -12.04
CA ASP A 378 13.92 1.97 -11.58
C ASP A 378 13.12 2.71 -10.48
N ALA A 379 11.78 2.65 -10.56
CA ALA A 379 10.86 3.18 -9.56
C ALA A 379 10.94 2.51 -8.17
N LEU A 380 11.35 1.23 -8.12
CA LEU A 380 11.40 0.44 -6.89
C LEU A 380 12.80 0.39 -6.27
N ASN A 381 13.84 0.56 -7.09
CA ASN A 381 15.23 0.35 -6.71
C ASN A 381 15.63 1.13 -5.44
N LEU A 382 15.39 2.44 -5.42
CA LEU A 382 15.77 3.26 -4.26
C LEU A 382 15.01 2.87 -2.99
N GLY A 383 13.74 2.48 -3.10
CA GLY A 383 12.95 1.96 -1.98
C GLY A 383 13.46 0.61 -1.46
N ILE A 384 13.91 -0.27 -2.36
CA ILE A 384 14.57 -1.54 -2.01
C ILE A 384 15.82 -1.29 -1.17
N ILE A 385 16.67 -0.33 -1.59
CA ILE A 385 17.90 0.03 -0.88
C ILE A 385 17.62 0.73 0.45
N SER A 386 16.60 1.59 0.51
CA SER A 386 16.10 2.17 1.77
C SER A 386 15.70 1.08 2.76
N GLY A 387 14.99 0.05 2.29
CA GLY A 387 14.56 -1.07 3.12
C GLY A 387 15.71 -1.99 3.53
N SER A 388 16.65 -2.30 2.63
CA SER A 388 17.82 -3.13 2.94
C SER A 388 18.73 -2.47 3.99
N ARG A 389 18.83 -1.14 3.99
CA ARG A 389 19.54 -0.37 5.03
C ARG A 389 18.67 -0.10 6.27
N THR A 390 17.43 -0.56 6.28
CA THR A 390 16.48 -0.44 7.39
C THR A 390 16.21 1.02 7.81
N THR A 391 16.25 1.96 6.86
CA THR A 391 16.13 3.40 7.12
C THR A 391 14.83 3.97 6.52
N THR A 392 13.84 4.13 7.40
CA THR A 392 12.55 4.79 7.10
C THR A 392 12.73 6.23 6.62
N ALA A 393 13.74 6.94 7.16
CA ALA A 393 14.03 8.33 6.81
C ALA A 393 14.38 8.48 5.33
N SER A 394 15.21 7.59 4.80
CA SER A 394 15.55 7.58 3.38
C SER A 394 14.34 7.29 2.49
N LEU A 395 13.45 6.39 2.91
CA LEU A 395 12.23 6.09 2.16
C LEU A 395 11.32 7.31 2.06
N GLY A 396 11.11 8.01 3.18
CA GLY A 396 10.30 9.23 3.20
C GLY A 396 10.80 10.26 2.19
N LEU A 397 12.12 10.51 2.16
CA LEU A 397 12.73 11.42 1.19
C LEU A 397 12.63 10.91 -0.26
N VAL A 398 12.81 9.60 -0.50
CA VAL A 398 12.66 9.01 -1.84
C VAL A 398 11.23 9.18 -2.34
N CYS A 399 10.21 8.91 -1.51
CA CYS A 399 8.80 9.08 -1.89
C CYS A 399 8.44 10.54 -2.15
N ASP A 400 8.95 11.47 -1.33
CA ASP A 400 8.75 12.90 -1.52
C ASP A 400 9.38 13.40 -2.83
N GLN A 401 10.61 12.98 -3.11
CA GLN A 401 11.32 13.31 -4.36
C GLN A 401 10.69 12.64 -5.59
N ALA A 402 10.15 11.44 -5.44
CA ALA A 402 9.39 10.73 -6.48
C ALA A 402 8.01 11.35 -6.74
N LYS A 403 7.48 12.13 -5.78
CA LYS A 403 6.06 12.56 -5.74
C LYS A 403 5.07 11.40 -5.90
N SER A 404 5.47 10.21 -5.44
CA SER A 404 4.72 8.96 -5.57
C SER A 404 5.09 8.00 -4.44
N GLN A 405 4.16 7.13 -4.07
CA GLN A 405 4.36 6.09 -3.05
C GLN A 405 4.88 4.76 -3.64
N ILE A 406 5.09 4.67 -4.95
CA ILE A 406 5.62 3.46 -5.61
C ILE A 406 6.92 2.96 -4.98
N PRO A 407 7.92 3.80 -4.63
CA PRO A 407 9.16 3.30 -4.02
C PRO A 407 8.91 2.50 -2.73
N ALA A 408 7.85 2.82 -1.98
CA ALA A 408 7.51 2.09 -0.75
C ALA A 408 7.12 0.63 -0.98
N LEU A 409 6.70 0.25 -2.20
CA LEU A 409 6.42 -1.15 -2.54
C LEU A 409 7.67 -2.03 -2.41
N GLY A 410 8.84 -1.50 -2.79
CA GLY A 410 10.11 -2.20 -2.68
C GLY A 410 10.67 -2.26 -1.25
N TYR A 411 10.21 -1.36 -0.37
CA TYR A 411 10.76 -1.19 0.96
C TYR A 411 10.32 -2.27 1.95
N THR A 412 9.04 -2.66 1.95
CA THR A 412 8.47 -3.46 3.05
C THR A 412 9.15 -4.82 3.19
N VAL A 413 9.38 -5.52 2.08
CA VAL A 413 9.99 -6.85 2.07
C VAL A 413 11.47 -6.76 2.44
N THR A 414 12.21 -5.82 1.86
CA THR A 414 13.64 -5.68 2.12
C THR A 414 13.92 -5.17 3.53
N TYR A 415 13.02 -4.38 4.10
CA TYR A 415 13.05 -3.97 5.50
C TYR A 415 12.88 -5.14 6.47
N ALA A 416 11.90 -6.01 6.22
CA ALA A 416 11.69 -7.20 7.04
C ALA A 416 12.91 -8.14 6.96
N VAL A 417 13.36 -8.44 5.74
CA VAL A 417 14.54 -9.29 5.50
C VAL A 417 15.79 -8.66 6.11
N GLY A 418 16.00 -7.36 5.96
CA GLY A 418 17.14 -6.63 6.49
C GLY A 418 17.22 -6.69 8.01
N ASN A 419 16.09 -6.48 8.71
CA ASN A 419 16.04 -6.59 10.16
C ASN A 419 16.27 -8.03 10.66
N THR A 420 15.70 -9.04 9.98
CA THR A 420 15.94 -10.45 10.34
C THR A 420 17.39 -10.84 10.12
N LEU A 421 17.96 -10.51 8.96
CA LEU A 421 19.35 -10.82 8.64
C LEU A 421 20.31 -10.09 9.58
N LEU A 422 20.07 -8.82 9.92
CA LEU A 422 20.93 -8.06 10.83
C LEU A 422 20.98 -8.71 12.22
N THR A 423 19.86 -9.22 12.71
CA THR A 423 19.80 -9.94 13.99
C THR A 423 20.60 -11.24 13.94
N ILE A 424 20.52 -12.00 12.85
CA ILE A 424 21.21 -13.29 12.71
C ILE A 424 22.70 -13.11 12.42
N TRP A 425 23.06 -12.23 11.48
CA TRP A 425 24.44 -12.02 11.04
C TRP A 425 25.33 -11.40 12.11
N GLY A 426 24.77 -10.60 13.04
CA GLY A 426 25.53 -10.13 14.19
C GLY A 426 26.15 -11.30 14.97
N MET A 427 25.40 -12.38 15.17
CA MET A 427 25.89 -13.58 15.88
C MET A 427 26.84 -14.41 15.00
N VAL A 428 26.55 -14.57 13.72
CA VAL A 428 27.41 -15.31 12.78
C VAL A 428 28.80 -14.68 12.69
N ILE A 429 28.87 -13.35 12.62
CA ILE A 429 30.15 -12.63 12.56
C ILE A 429 30.96 -12.87 13.84
N ILE A 430 30.33 -12.85 15.02
CA ILE A 430 31.04 -13.20 16.26
C ILE A 430 31.56 -14.63 16.20
N MET A 431 30.72 -15.58 15.80
CA MET A 431 31.12 -17.00 15.71
C MET A 431 32.26 -17.24 14.72
N LEU A 432 32.37 -16.43 13.65
CA LEU A 432 33.46 -16.52 12.69
C LEU A 432 34.75 -15.83 13.17
N LEU A 433 34.63 -14.89 14.12
CA LEU A 433 35.75 -14.11 14.66
C LEU A 433 36.23 -14.60 16.04
N SER A 434 35.47 -15.46 16.71
CA SER A 434 35.83 -16.19 17.94
C SER A 434 36.36 -17.56 17.63
#